data_AF-A0A9D8JS67-F1
#
_entry.id   AF-A0A9D8JS67-F1
#
_cell.length_a   1.000
_cell.length_b   1.000
_cell.length_c   1.000
_cell.angle_alpha   90.00
_cell.angle_beta   90.00
_cell.angle_gamma   90.00
#
_symmetry.space_group_name_H-M   'P 1'
#
loop_
_entity.id
_entity.type
_entity.pdbx_description
1 polymer ?
#
loop_
_entity_poly.entity_id
_entity_poly.type
_entity_poly.pdbx_seq_one_letter_code
_entity_poly.pdbx_strand_id
1 'polypeptide(L)'
;MAVARARGDLLGALVVEHVPLNVLGRRLSILDGIAHQLSLAMENARLAREVALQQRLERDVEVARDIQASFLPEACPVVAGWEVCSYWQAARQVGGDFYDFIPLRPREDGGERWGLVVADVADKGVPAALFMALSRTLMRTVAINRIAPATTLARLNELIFADAKTDLFVTFFYAVWEPDTGRLPSTATGILNSIVSAVHAHVGVTEAFDDMTRVAVKRKAESEE
;
A
#
# COMPACT_ATOMS: atom_id res chain seq x y z
N MET A 1 -27.11 -48.29 0.73
CA MET A 1 -26.34 -47.10 0.34
C MET A 1 -27.01 -45.89 0.98
N ALA A 2 -26.28 -45.08 1.74
CA ALA A 2 -26.75 -43.80 2.29
C ALA A 2 -25.94 -42.67 1.66
N VAL A 3 -26.53 -41.49 1.50
CA VAL A 3 -25.93 -40.41 0.71
C VAL A 3 -25.65 -39.23 1.61
N ALA A 4 -24.41 -38.75 1.59
CA ALA A 4 -23.99 -37.56 2.31
C ALA A 4 -24.25 -36.33 1.44
N ARG A 5 -25.15 -35.44 1.87
CA ARG A 5 -25.50 -34.20 1.18
C ARG A 5 -25.46 -33.00 2.12
N ALA A 6 -25.01 -31.86 1.60
CA ALA A 6 -25.12 -30.56 2.28
C ALA A 6 -25.66 -29.52 1.29
N ARG A 7 -26.69 -28.76 1.70
CA ARG A 7 -27.34 -27.71 0.88
C ARG A 7 -27.73 -28.12 -0.55
N GLY A 8 -27.99 -29.40 -0.80
CA GLY A 8 -28.36 -29.94 -2.11
C GLY A 8 -27.22 -30.66 -2.84
N ASP A 9 -25.97 -30.34 -2.52
CA ASP A 9 -24.80 -30.92 -3.17
C ASP A 9 -24.44 -32.29 -2.59
N LEU A 10 -24.03 -33.20 -3.48
CA LEU A 10 -23.55 -34.54 -3.14
C LEU A 10 -22.11 -34.43 -2.62
N LEU A 11 -21.91 -34.64 -1.32
CA LEU A 11 -20.57 -34.67 -0.71
C LEU A 11 -19.92 -36.05 -0.76
N GLY A 12 -20.73 -37.12 -0.83
CA GLY A 12 -20.24 -38.50 -0.92
C GLY A 12 -21.33 -39.54 -0.70
N ALA A 13 -20.98 -40.82 -0.77
CA ALA A 13 -21.90 -41.94 -0.51
C ALA A 13 -21.27 -42.97 0.43
N LEU A 14 -22.06 -43.46 1.39
CA LEU A 14 -21.71 -44.55 2.29
C LEU A 14 -22.30 -45.85 1.74
N VAL A 15 -21.43 -46.74 1.29
CA VAL A 15 -21.78 -48.06 0.77
C VAL A 15 -21.53 -49.11 1.84
N VAL A 16 -22.49 -50.01 2.05
CA VAL A 16 -22.35 -51.14 2.97
C VAL A 16 -22.47 -52.40 2.15
N GLU A 17 -21.37 -53.15 2.04
CA GLU A 17 -21.36 -54.49 1.46
C GLU A 17 -21.81 -55.48 2.54
N HIS A 18 -22.89 -56.23 2.27
CA HIS A 18 -23.56 -57.21 3.15
C HIS A 18 -24.43 -56.65 4.30
N VAL A 19 -25.75 -56.58 4.04
CA VAL A 19 -26.79 -56.39 5.07
C VAL A 19 -27.79 -57.55 4.97
N PRO A 20 -27.96 -58.39 6.02
CA PRO A 20 -28.96 -59.46 6.00
C PRO A 20 -30.39 -58.89 5.95
N LEU A 21 -31.24 -59.51 5.10
CA LEU A 21 -32.57 -59.02 4.68
C LEU A 21 -33.57 -58.78 5.83
N ASN A 22 -33.34 -59.39 6.99
CA ASN A 22 -34.20 -59.34 8.17
C ASN A 22 -34.00 -58.10 9.07
N VAL A 23 -33.06 -57.20 8.76
CA VAL A 23 -32.70 -56.06 9.64
C VAL A 23 -32.69 -54.69 8.93
N LEU A 24 -33.31 -54.59 7.74
CA LEU A 24 -33.17 -53.42 6.86
C LEU A 24 -33.66 -52.09 7.47
N GLY A 25 -34.86 -52.05 8.07
CA GLY A 25 -35.48 -50.76 8.44
C GLY A 25 -34.70 -49.96 9.50
N ARG A 26 -34.39 -50.58 10.65
CA ARG A 26 -33.72 -49.88 11.77
C ARG A 26 -32.26 -49.55 11.45
N ARG A 27 -31.55 -50.42 10.73
CA ARG A 27 -30.14 -50.19 10.36
C ARG A 27 -29.98 -49.15 9.25
N LEU A 28 -30.94 -49.02 8.33
CA LEU A 28 -30.91 -47.94 7.33
C LEU A 28 -31.05 -46.55 7.96
N SER A 29 -31.92 -46.38 8.97
CA SER A 29 -32.03 -45.09 9.69
C SER A 29 -30.74 -44.68 10.41
N ILE A 30 -29.98 -45.65 10.90
CA ILE A 30 -28.67 -45.41 11.53
C ILE A 30 -27.64 -45.01 10.46
N LEU A 31 -27.63 -45.69 9.31
CA LEU A 31 -26.72 -45.35 8.20
C LEU A 31 -27.01 -43.95 7.64
N ASP A 32 -28.28 -43.56 7.55
CA ASP A 32 -28.67 -42.23 7.10
C ASP A 32 -28.29 -41.16 8.13
N GLY A 33 -28.49 -41.44 9.43
CA GLY A 33 -28.02 -40.57 10.51
C GLY A 33 -26.49 -40.40 10.51
N ILE A 34 -25.73 -41.46 10.27
CA ILE A 34 -24.26 -41.41 10.13
C ILE A 34 -23.88 -40.60 8.88
N ALA A 35 -24.52 -40.84 7.74
CA ALA A 35 -24.25 -40.10 6.51
C ALA A 35 -24.53 -38.60 6.67
N HIS A 36 -25.60 -38.25 7.38
CA HIS A 36 -25.93 -36.87 7.72
C HIS A 36 -24.90 -36.23 8.64
N GLN A 37 -24.50 -36.90 9.73
CA GLN A 37 -23.46 -36.41 10.64
C GLN A 37 -22.10 -36.25 9.94
N LEU A 38 -21.73 -37.19 9.07
CA LEU A 38 -20.53 -37.07 8.24
C LEU A 38 -20.62 -35.88 7.28
N SER A 39 -21.78 -35.63 6.67
CA SER A 39 -21.99 -34.47 5.79
C SER A 39 -21.73 -33.16 6.53
N LEU A 40 -22.30 -33.01 7.73
CA LEU A 40 -22.11 -31.84 8.57
C LEU A 40 -20.66 -31.67 9.01
N ALA A 41 -20.00 -32.77 9.42
CA ALA A 41 -18.60 -32.74 9.83
C ALA A 41 -17.67 -32.35 8.66
N MET A 42 -17.91 -32.89 7.46
CA MET A 42 -17.16 -32.55 6.25
C MET A 42 -17.32 -31.09 5.86
N GLU A 43 -18.55 -30.58 5.92
CA GLU A 43 -18.85 -29.18 5.60
C GLU A 43 -18.22 -28.23 6.62
N ASN A 44 -18.35 -28.53 7.91
CA ASN A 44 -17.68 -27.76 8.96
C ASN A 44 -16.16 -27.75 8.79
N ALA A 45 -15.56 -28.90 8.44
CA ALA A 45 -14.13 -28.98 8.17
C ALA A 45 -13.72 -28.18 6.92
N ARG A 46 -14.56 -28.13 5.89
CA ARG A 46 -14.34 -27.30 4.70
C ARG A 46 -14.40 -25.81 5.04
N LEU A 47 -15.46 -25.37 5.72
CA LEU A 47 -15.62 -23.99 6.16
C LEU A 47 -14.47 -23.55 7.08
N ALA A 48 -14.06 -24.41 8.03
CA ALA A 48 -12.92 -24.13 8.90
C ALA A 48 -11.61 -23.94 8.11
N ARG A 49 -11.39 -24.74 7.04
CA ARG A 49 -10.24 -24.56 6.15
C ARG A 49 -10.30 -23.26 5.36
N GLU A 50 -11.47 -22.90 4.84
CA GLU A 50 -11.66 -21.63 4.11
C GLU A 50 -11.42 -20.42 5.01
N VAL A 51 -11.96 -20.42 6.23
CA VAL A 51 -11.70 -19.37 7.24
C VAL A 51 -10.22 -19.31 7.58
N ALA A 52 -9.57 -20.46 7.81
CA ALA A 52 -8.14 -20.49 8.12
C ALA A 52 -7.27 -19.96 6.97
N LEU A 53 -7.66 -20.22 5.71
CA LEU A 53 -6.99 -19.68 4.53
C LEU A 53 -7.17 -18.16 4.45
N GLN A 54 -8.40 -17.65 4.62
CA GLN A 54 -8.69 -16.22 4.61
C GLN A 54 -7.89 -15.49 5.70
N GLN A 55 -7.88 -16.01 6.92
CA GLN A 55 -7.10 -15.43 8.03
C GLN A 55 -5.59 -15.40 7.75
N ARG A 56 -5.05 -16.39 7.03
CA ARG A 56 -3.64 -16.39 6.62
C ARG A 56 -3.37 -15.30 5.60
N LEU A 57 -4.22 -15.18 4.58
CA LEU A 57 -4.09 -14.14 3.56
C LEU A 57 -4.22 -12.74 4.15
N GLU A 58 -5.15 -12.54 5.09
CA GLU A 58 -5.31 -11.28 5.82
C GLU A 58 -4.04 -10.92 6.61
N ARG A 59 -3.43 -11.89 7.31
CA ARG A 59 -2.15 -11.67 8.01
C ARG A 59 -1.00 -11.32 7.07
N ASP A 60 -0.86 -12.04 5.96
CA ASP A 60 0.21 -11.77 4.99
C ASP A 60 0.11 -10.34 4.44
N VAL A 61 -1.13 -9.88 4.25
CA VAL A 61 -1.44 -8.52 3.81
C VAL A 61 -1.18 -7.49 4.91
N GLU A 62 -1.55 -7.76 6.17
CA GLU A 62 -1.20 -6.89 7.31
C GLU A 62 0.32 -6.71 7.44
N VAL A 63 1.08 -7.79 7.33
CA VAL A 63 2.54 -7.75 7.36
C VAL A 63 3.09 -6.90 6.22
N ALA A 64 2.56 -7.04 5.01
CA ALA A 64 2.97 -6.20 3.89
C ALA A 64 2.67 -4.71 4.11
N ARG A 65 1.53 -4.39 4.74
CA ARG A 65 1.17 -3.02 5.11
C ARG A 65 2.12 -2.43 6.15
N ASP A 66 2.50 -3.22 7.14
CA ASP A 66 3.41 -2.76 8.19
C ASP A 66 4.83 -2.52 7.63
N ILE A 67 5.30 -3.40 6.74
CA ILE A 67 6.55 -3.18 6.00
C ILE A 67 6.45 -1.90 5.16
N GLN A 68 5.33 -1.69 4.46
CA GLN A 68 5.11 -0.46 3.68
C GLN A 68 5.19 0.79 4.57
N ALA A 69 4.47 0.79 5.69
CA ALA A 69 4.45 1.91 6.62
C ALA A 69 5.84 2.21 7.20
N SER A 70 6.68 1.17 7.39
CA SER A 70 8.07 1.34 7.84
C SER A 70 8.96 2.10 6.86
N PHE A 71 8.56 2.21 5.58
CA PHE A 71 9.28 3.04 4.62
C PHE A 71 8.91 4.52 4.71
N LEU A 72 7.84 4.90 5.41
CA LEU A 72 7.45 6.30 5.57
C LEU A 72 8.25 6.96 6.70
N PRO A 73 8.43 8.30 6.68
CA PRO A 73 9.02 9.00 7.81
C PRO A 73 8.24 8.76 9.11
N GLU A 74 8.94 8.38 10.19
CA GLU A 74 8.32 8.18 11.51
C GLU A 74 7.80 9.48 12.13
N ALA A 75 8.43 10.61 11.79
CA ALA A 75 8.04 11.93 12.28
C ALA A 75 8.30 13.00 11.21
N CYS A 76 7.54 14.08 11.31
CA CYS A 76 7.83 15.30 10.57
C CYS A 76 9.12 15.97 11.11
N PRO A 77 9.91 16.63 10.25
CA PRO A 77 11.10 17.34 10.71
C PRO A 77 10.74 18.49 11.63
N VAL A 78 11.55 18.70 12.66
CA VAL A 78 11.43 19.85 13.57
C VAL A 78 12.29 20.98 13.01
N VAL A 79 11.64 22.04 12.52
CA VAL A 79 12.30 23.20 11.91
C VAL A 79 11.89 24.47 12.65
N ALA A 80 12.87 25.28 13.05
CA ALA A 80 12.63 26.48 13.85
C ALA A 80 11.70 27.47 13.14
N GLY A 81 10.66 27.96 13.83
CA GLY A 81 9.66 28.88 13.25
C GLY A 81 8.62 28.23 12.33
N TRP A 82 8.69 26.92 12.11
CA TRP A 82 7.79 26.19 11.21
C TRP A 82 7.11 25.00 11.91
N GLU A 83 5.89 24.71 11.47
CA GLU A 83 5.10 23.54 11.81
C GLU A 83 4.98 22.71 10.53
N VAL A 84 5.49 21.47 10.59
CA VAL A 84 5.43 20.52 9.49
C VAL A 84 4.54 19.37 9.92
N CYS A 85 3.54 19.05 9.13
CA CYS A 85 2.59 17.98 9.39
C CYS A 85 2.44 17.10 8.15
N SER A 86 2.24 15.81 8.38
CA SER A 86 1.88 14.86 7.34
C SER A 86 0.62 14.10 7.76
N TYR A 87 -0.15 13.69 6.76
CA TYR A 87 -1.25 12.77 6.91
C TYR A 87 -1.11 11.72 5.82
N TRP A 88 -1.15 10.45 6.21
CA TRP A 88 -1.13 9.34 5.28
C TRP A 88 -2.10 8.28 5.76
N GLN A 89 -2.97 7.86 4.84
CA GLN A 89 -3.90 6.77 5.05
C GLN A 89 -3.83 5.89 3.79
N ALA A 90 -3.64 4.59 3.96
CA ALA A 90 -3.73 3.69 2.81
C ALA A 90 -5.21 3.54 2.37
N ALA A 91 -5.48 3.74 1.08
CA ALA A 91 -6.82 3.56 0.48
C ALA A 91 -7.36 2.13 0.54
N ARG A 92 -6.44 1.16 0.58
CA ARG A 92 -6.71 -0.27 0.72
C ARG A 92 -5.69 -0.88 1.67
N GLN A 93 -5.71 -2.20 1.75
CA GLN A 93 -4.76 -3.03 2.49
C GLN A 93 -3.28 -2.64 2.30
N VAL A 94 -2.84 -2.33 1.07
CA VAL A 94 -1.48 -1.84 0.74
C VAL A 94 -1.59 -0.83 -0.41
N GLY A 95 -1.04 0.38 -0.24
CA GLY A 95 -1.15 1.51 -1.17
C GLY A 95 0.08 1.73 -2.05
N GLY A 96 0.00 2.60 -3.04
CA GLY A 96 1.14 3.09 -3.82
C GLY A 96 1.71 4.41 -3.30
N ASP A 97 0.87 5.20 -2.63
CA ASP A 97 1.15 6.56 -2.21
C ASP A 97 2.17 6.64 -1.07
N PHE A 98 3.03 7.66 -1.12
CA PHE A 98 3.97 7.96 -0.06
C PHE A 98 4.36 9.44 -0.01
N TYR A 99 5.00 9.81 1.08
CA TYR A 99 5.64 11.11 1.25
C TYR A 99 7.03 10.95 1.85
N ASP A 100 7.90 11.94 1.67
CA ASP A 100 9.21 11.98 2.33
C ASP A 100 9.67 13.41 2.60
N PHE A 101 10.50 13.54 3.63
CA PHE A 101 11.19 14.77 3.99
C PHE A 101 12.69 14.51 3.89
N ILE A 102 13.34 15.11 2.90
CA ILE A 102 14.73 14.80 2.55
C ILE A 102 15.60 15.99 2.97
N PRO A 103 16.50 15.87 3.96
CA PRO A 103 17.48 16.90 4.23
C PRO A 103 18.43 17.01 3.02
N LEU A 104 18.52 18.20 2.43
CA LEU A 104 19.38 18.46 1.28
C LEU A 104 20.70 19.08 1.74
N ARG A 105 21.68 19.14 0.83
CA ARG A 105 22.91 19.87 1.12
C ARG A 105 22.57 21.32 1.47
N PRO A 106 23.18 21.89 2.54
CA PRO A 106 23.03 23.30 2.86
C PRO A 106 23.37 24.19 1.67
N ARG A 107 22.81 25.39 1.64
CA ARG A 107 23.23 26.43 0.69
C ARG A 107 24.66 26.87 0.98
N GLU A 108 25.27 27.56 0.04
CA GLU A 108 26.64 28.09 0.20
C GLU A 108 26.76 29.10 1.36
N ASP A 109 25.67 29.80 1.67
CA ASP A 109 25.56 30.71 2.81
C ASP A 109 25.19 30.01 4.13
N GLY A 110 25.18 28.68 4.15
CA GLY A 110 24.89 27.86 5.33
C GLY A 110 23.41 27.63 5.61
N GLY A 111 22.50 28.20 4.81
CA GLY A 111 21.06 28.04 5.00
C GLY A 111 20.55 26.62 4.78
N GLU A 112 19.54 26.23 5.56
CA GLU A 112 18.92 24.90 5.51
C GLU A 112 18.10 24.70 4.23
N ARG A 113 18.05 23.44 3.75
CA ARG A 113 17.21 23.04 2.62
C ARG A 113 16.60 21.67 2.84
N TRP A 114 15.32 21.58 2.49
CA TRP A 114 14.53 20.37 2.61
C TRP A 114 13.84 20.03 1.29
N GLY A 115 13.94 18.79 0.87
CA GLY A 115 13.18 18.21 -0.22
C GLY A 115 11.86 17.68 0.32
N LEU A 116 10.75 18.20 -0.21
CA LEU A 116 9.40 17.74 0.11
C LEU A 116 8.90 16.86 -1.02
N VAL A 117 8.56 15.61 -0.71
CA VAL A 117 8.09 14.63 -1.69
C VAL A 117 6.69 14.17 -1.32
N VAL A 118 5.81 14.14 -2.32
CA VAL A 118 4.56 13.35 -2.30
C VAL A 118 4.52 12.60 -3.62
N ALA A 119 4.18 11.32 -3.59
CA ALA A 119 4.14 10.51 -4.79
C ALA A 119 3.06 9.44 -4.72
N ASP A 120 2.59 9.04 -5.89
CA ASP A 120 1.58 8.00 -6.07
C ASP A 120 2.09 6.98 -7.11
N VAL A 121 2.09 5.71 -6.72
CA VAL A 121 2.51 4.59 -7.58
C VAL A 121 1.26 3.98 -8.21
N ALA A 122 1.30 3.79 -9.52
CA ALA A 122 0.25 3.11 -10.25
C ALA A 122 0.07 1.67 -9.74
N ASP A 123 -1.19 1.23 -9.69
CA ASP A 123 -1.61 -0.06 -9.14
C ASP A 123 -1.53 -0.14 -7.60
N LYS A 124 -1.86 -1.31 -7.02
CA LYS A 124 -2.01 -1.52 -5.58
C LYS A 124 -1.45 -2.88 -5.17
N GLY A 125 -1.27 -3.09 -3.86
CA GLY A 125 -0.76 -4.36 -3.33
C GLY A 125 0.77 -4.38 -3.18
N VAL A 126 1.31 -5.58 -2.95
CA VAL A 126 2.73 -5.78 -2.60
C VAL A 126 3.70 -5.29 -3.70
N PRO A 127 3.49 -5.55 -5.01
CA PRO A 127 4.38 -5.05 -6.05
C PRO A 127 4.47 -3.52 -6.08
N ALA A 128 3.34 -2.82 -5.92
CA ALA A 128 3.28 -1.36 -5.85
C ALA A 128 4.04 -0.81 -4.63
N ALA A 129 3.91 -1.45 -3.45
CA ALA A 129 4.65 -1.06 -2.26
C ALA A 129 6.17 -1.27 -2.38
N LEU A 130 6.61 -2.35 -3.04
CA LEU A 130 8.04 -2.57 -3.31
C LEU A 130 8.58 -1.53 -4.30
N PHE A 131 7.81 -1.21 -5.34
CA PHE A 131 8.17 -0.17 -6.30
C PHE A 131 8.19 1.22 -5.66
N MET A 132 7.28 1.50 -4.72
CA MET A 132 7.30 2.70 -3.87
C MET A 132 8.61 2.78 -3.08
N ALA A 133 9.00 1.71 -2.38
CA ALA A 133 10.22 1.69 -1.57
C ALA A 133 11.48 1.95 -2.41
N LEU A 134 11.56 1.34 -3.60
CA LEU A 134 12.64 1.56 -4.57
C LEU A 134 12.66 3.02 -5.05
N SER A 135 11.50 3.53 -5.48
CA SER A 135 11.35 4.89 -6.00
C SER A 135 11.71 5.94 -4.95
N ARG A 136 11.28 5.75 -3.69
CA ARG A 136 11.67 6.59 -2.54
C ARG A 136 13.18 6.58 -2.31
N THR A 137 13.80 5.40 -2.33
CA THR A 137 15.25 5.23 -2.11
C THR A 137 16.06 5.94 -3.19
N LEU A 138 15.68 5.77 -4.46
CA LEU A 138 16.31 6.46 -5.58
C LEU A 138 16.12 7.98 -5.46
N MET A 139 14.92 8.44 -5.09
CA MET A 139 14.64 9.85 -4.92
C MET A 139 15.55 10.49 -3.85
N ARG A 140 15.69 9.86 -2.68
CA ARG A 140 16.64 10.32 -1.64
C ARG A 140 18.07 10.40 -2.17
N THR A 141 18.49 9.41 -2.94
CA THR A 141 19.85 9.34 -3.50
C THR A 141 20.12 10.46 -4.51
N VAL A 142 19.17 10.73 -5.41
CA VAL A 142 19.31 11.76 -6.45
C VAL A 142 19.21 13.17 -5.86
N ALA A 143 18.28 13.38 -4.92
CA ALA A 143 18.02 14.68 -4.30
C ALA A 143 19.23 15.23 -3.51
N ILE A 144 20.05 14.37 -2.90
CA ILE A 144 21.25 14.80 -2.15
C ILE A 144 22.24 15.60 -3.02
N ASN A 145 22.37 15.25 -4.30
CA ASN A 145 23.39 15.79 -5.19
C ASN A 145 22.84 16.79 -6.23
N ARG A 146 21.53 17.01 -6.27
CA ARG A 146 20.87 17.87 -7.27
C ARG A 146 19.83 18.75 -6.60
N ILE A 147 20.02 20.07 -6.74
CA ILE A 147 19.19 21.07 -6.05
C ILE A 147 17.94 21.43 -6.88
N ALA A 148 18.06 21.49 -8.21
CA ALA A 148 16.96 21.93 -9.06
C ALA A 148 15.93 20.80 -9.27
N PRO A 149 14.65 20.97 -8.87
CA PRO A 149 13.62 19.91 -8.94
C PRO A 149 13.52 19.22 -10.30
N ALA A 150 13.56 19.99 -11.39
CA ALA A 150 13.48 19.48 -12.76
C ALA A 150 14.57 18.44 -13.05
N THR A 151 15.81 18.76 -12.69
CA THR A 151 16.97 17.91 -12.98
C THR A 151 17.06 16.71 -12.06
N THR A 152 16.53 16.85 -10.83
CA THR A 152 16.37 15.75 -9.88
C THR A 152 15.36 14.74 -10.41
N LEU A 153 14.17 15.19 -10.80
CA LEU A 153 13.13 14.31 -11.34
C LEU A 153 13.51 13.69 -12.68
N ALA A 154 14.16 14.43 -13.58
CA ALA A 154 14.65 13.88 -14.84
C ALA A 154 15.66 12.73 -14.60
N ARG A 155 16.59 12.92 -13.66
CA ARG A 155 17.56 11.87 -13.31
C ARG A 155 16.90 10.68 -12.61
N LEU A 156 15.91 10.93 -11.75
CA LEU A 156 15.12 9.87 -11.14
C LEU A 156 14.40 9.03 -12.21
N ASN A 157 13.78 9.69 -13.19
CA ASN A 157 13.11 9.03 -14.31
C ASN A 157 14.06 8.13 -15.10
N GLU A 158 15.27 8.59 -15.41
CA GLU A 158 16.29 7.77 -16.08
C GLU A 158 16.66 6.52 -15.28
N LEU A 159 16.83 6.65 -13.95
CA LEU A 159 17.21 5.53 -13.09
C LEU A 159 16.09 4.50 -12.95
N ILE A 160 14.85 4.97 -12.76
CA ILE A 160 13.68 4.08 -12.70
C ILE A 160 13.50 3.36 -14.04
N PHE A 161 13.63 4.06 -15.17
CA PHE A 161 13.48 3.47 -16.49
C PHE A 161 14.57 2.43 -16.81
N ALA A 162 15.81 2.66 -16.38
CA ALA A 162 16.91 1.72 -16.62
C ALA A 162 16.74 0.38 -15.90
N ASP A 163 16.04 0.36 -14.76
CA ASP A 163 15.84 -0.82 -13.91
C ASP A 163 14.43 -1.44 -14.07
N ALA A 164 13.49 -0.73 -14.69
CA ALA A 164 12.11 -1.17 -14.83
C ALA A 164 11.97 -2.32 -15.83
N LYS A 165 11.67 -3.52 -15.30
CA LYS A 165 11.11 -4.66 -16.05
C LYS A 165 9.59 -4.79 -15.86
N THR A 166 8.95 -3.78 -15.28
CA THR A 166 7.58 -3.80 -14.78
C THR A 166 6.75 -2.69 -15.43
N ASP A 167 5.49 -2.95 -15.74
CA ASP A 167 4.54 -1.97 -16.29
C ASP A 167 4.03 -0.94 -15.25
N LEU A 168 4.77 -0.74 -14.15
CA LEU A 168 4.44 0.19 -13.08
C LEU A 168 5.04 1.57 -13.36
N PHE A 169 4.33 2.62 -12.94
CA PHE A 169 4.81 4.00 -13.01
C PHE A 169 4.52 4.73 -11.71
N VAL A 170 5.17 5.87 -11.51
CA VAL A 170 5.01 6.69 -10.30
C VAL A 170 4.93 8.16 -10.66
N THR A 171 3.97 8.86 -10.06
CA THR A 171 3.81 10.30 -10.20
C THR A 171 4.43 10.99 -9.01
N PHE A 172 5.37 11.89 -9.25
CA PHE A 172 6.05 12.63 -8.19
C PHE A 172 5.64 14.10 -8.17
N PHE A 173 5.35 14.58 -6.97
CA PHE A 173 5.48 15.97 -6.56
C PHE A 173 6.78 16.13 -5.78
N TYR A 174 7.65 17.03 -6.25
CA TYR A 174 8.88 17.37 -5.56
C TYR A 174 9.07 18.88 -5.48
N ALA A 175 9.32 19.38 -4.28
CA ALA A 175 9.64 20.77 -4.02
C ALA A 175 10.88 20.89 -3.12
N VAL A 176 11.63 21.98 -3.29
CA VAL A 176 12.71 22.36 -2.38
C VAL A 176 12.23 23.53 -1.54
N TRP A 177 12.33 23.36 -0.22
CA TRP A 177 11.95 24.32 0.79
C TRP A 177 13.20 24.87 1.49
N GLU A 178 13.27 26.20 1.57
CA GLU A 178 14.33 26.93 2.28
C GLU A 178 13.70 27.67 3.47
N PRO A 179 13.80 27.14 4.71
CA PRO A 179 13.11 27.70 5.88
C PRO A 179 13.52 29.13 6.21
N ASP A 180 14.80 29.45 6.07
CA ASP A 180 15.41 30.72 6.50
C ASP A 180 14.90 31.92 5.68
N THR A 181 14.63 31.70 4.39
CA THR A 181 14.12 32.74 3.49
C THR A 181 12.60 32.72 3.39
N GLY A 182 11.95 31.72 3.99
CA GLY A 182 10.54 31.44 3.78
C GLY A 182 10.16 31.16 2.33
N ARG A 183 11.14 30.89 1.44
CA ARG A 183 10.87 30.45 0.08
C ARG A 183 10.40 29.00 0.13
N LEU A 184 9.09 28.87 0.27
CA LEU A 184 8.34 27.84 -0.43
C LEU A 184 8.04 28.41 -1.83
N PRO A 185 8.20 27.65 -2.93
CA PRO A 185 7.58 28.05 -4.18
C PRO A 185 6.11 28.32 -3.87
N SER A 186 5.67 29.57 -4.09
CA SER A 186 4.30 30.00 -3.84
C SER A 186 3.39 28.96 -4.48
N THR A 187 2.67 28.20 -3.66
CA THR A 187 1.26 27.85 -3.76
C THR A 187 1.02 26.52 -3.02
N ALA A 188 0.84 26.58 -1.70
CA ALA A 188 0.28 25.48 -0.90
C ALA A 188 -1.25 25.37 -1.08
N THR A 189 -1.82 25.95 -2.15
CA THR A 189 -3.27 25.96 -2.44
C THR A 189 -3.57 25.88 -3.94
N GLY A 190 -2.66 25.32 -4.75
CA GLY A 190 -2.83 25.29 -6.21
C GLY A 190 -1.52 24.97 -6.88
N ILE A 191 -1.41 23.79 -7.48
CA ILE A 191 -0.29 23.39 -8.33
C ILE A 191 0.08 24.55 -9.26
N LEU A 192 1.25 25.20 -9.09
CA LEU A 192 1.91 26.08 -10.08
C LEU A 192 3.26 26.57 -9.52
N ASN A 193 4.21 25.63 -9.47
CA ASN A 193 5.68 25.77 -9.56
C ASN A 193 6.39 24.45 -9.20
N SER A 194 5.63 23.45 -8.75
CA SER A 194 6.07 22.07 -8.61
C SER A 194 6.04 21.39 -9.98
N ILE A 195 7.17 20.84 -10.41
CA ILE A 195 7.17 19.96 -11.58
C ILE A 195 6.50 18.67 -11.15
N VAL A 196 5.26 18.47 -11.58
CA VAL A 196 4.61 17.16 -11.58
C VAL A 196 5.22 16.42 -12.76
N SER A 197 6.08 15.45 -12.49
CA SER A 197 6.52 14.50 -13.51
C SER A 197 5.85 13.17 -13.21
N ALA A 198 4.97 12.73 -14.10
CA ALA A 198 4.69 11.32 -14.23
C ALA A 198 5.98 10.68 -14.75
N VAL A 199 6.63 9.85 -13.93
CA VAL A 199 7.76 9.03 -14.37
C VAL A 199 7.15 7.83 -15.09
N HIS A 200 6.98 7.96 -16.41
CA HIS A 200 6.21 7.02 -17.24
C HIS A 200 7.10 6.30 -18.26
N ALA A 201 6.84 5.00 -18.47
CA ALA A 201 7.43 4.21 -19.56
C ALA A 201 6.72 4.40 -20.93
N HIS A 202 5.57 5.08 -21.02
CA HIS A 202 5.02 5.69 -22.25
C HIS A 202 3.77 6.56 -21.96
N VAL A 203 3.84 7.83 -22.39
CA VAL A 203 2.80 8.88 -22.59
C VAL A 203 1.40 8.70 -21.96
N GLY A 204 1.03 9.61 -21.05
CA GLY A 204 -0.33 10.15 -20.98
C GLY A 204 -0.94 10.41 -19.60
N VAL A 205 -1.36 11.67 -19.40
CA VAL A 205 -2.38 12.20 -18.47
C VAL A 205 -1.98 12.46 -17.01
N THR A 206 -2.12 13.73 -16.65
CA THR A 206 -2.10 14.34 -15.32
C THR A 206 -3.51 14.26 -14.72
N GLU A 207 -3.72 13.49 -13.65
CA GLU A 207 -4.78 13.70 -12.66
C GLU A 207 -4.61 12.71 -11.49
N ALA A 208 -5.21 13.07 -10.34
CA ALA A 208 -5.25 12.39 -9.04
C ALA A 208 -4.06 12.64 -8.08
N PHE A 209 -4.25 13.58 -7.16
CA PHE A 209 -3.87 13.35 -5.77
C PHE A 209 -5.14 12.85 -5.08
N ASP A 210 -5.15 11.60 -4.64
CA ASP A 210 -6.23 11.07 -3.80
C ASP A 210 -6.15 11.73 -2.40
N ASP A 211 -7.27 11.85 -1.70
CA ASP A 211 -7.42 12.67 -0.47
C ASP A 211 -6.63 12.13 0.74
N MET A 212 -5.84 11.07 0.53
CA MET A 212 -5.33 10.17 1.54
C MET A 212 -3.86 10.39 1.90
N THR A 213 -3.09 11.15 1.10
CA THR A 213 -1.71 11.56 1.43
C THR A 213 -1.54 13.07 1.33
N ARG A 214 -1.16 13.73 2.44
CA ARG A 214 -1.00 15.18 2.52
C ARG A 214 0.26 15.55 3.30
N VAL A 215 0.97 16.57 2.82
CA VAL A 215 2.06 17.22 3.54
C VAL A 215 1.76 18.71 3.62
N ALA A 216 1.83 19.27 4.83
CA ALA A 216 1.59 20.67 5.09
C ALA A 216 2.80 21.28 5.81
N VAL A 217 3.19 22.48 5.40
CA VAL A 217 4.24 23.28 6.04
C VAL A 217 3.64 24.66 6.31
N LYS A 218 3.60 25.06 7.58
CA LYS A 218 3.00 26.31 8.04
C LYS A 218 3.98 27.06 8.93
N ARG A 219 4.05 28.39 8.80
CA ARG A 219 4.83 29.21 9.72
C ARG A 219 4.10 29.27 11.07
N LYS A 220 4.82 29.09 12.19
CA LYS A 220 4.22 29.26 13.52
C LYS A 220 3.74 30.69 13.66
N ALA A 221 2.52 30.88 14.16
CA ALA A 221 2.05 32.22 14.50
C ALA A 221 2.97 32.78 15.57
N GLU A 222 3.44 34.02 15.39
CA GLU A 222 4.04 34.77 16.49
C GLU A 222 2.96 34.88 17.57
N SER A 223 3.19 34.26 18.72
CA SER A 223 2.35 34.48 19.89
C SER A 223 2.50 35.95 20.25
N GLU A 224 1.47 36.75 19.99
CA GLU A 224 1.35 38.09 20.56
C GLU A 224 1.51 37.96 22.08
N GLU A 225 2.62 38.49 22.58
CA GLU A 225 2.91 38.65 24.01
C GLU A 225 2.36 40.00 24.50
#